data_AF-A0A917N2W5-F1
#
_entry.id   AF-A0A917N2W5-F1
#
_cell.length_a   1.000
_cell.length_b   1.000
_cell.length_c   1.000
_cell.angle_alpha   90.00
_cell.angle_beta   90.00
_cell.angle_gamma   90.00
#
_symmetry.space_group_name_H-M   'P 1'
#
loop_
_entity.id
_entity.type
_entity.pdbx_description
1 polymer ?
#
loop_
_entity_poly.entity_id
_entity_poly.type
_entity_poly.pdbx_seq_one_letter_code
_entity_poly.pdbx_strand_id
1 'polypeptide(L)'
;MNNYDLLKLFEEYEEAYSGNPNDIIAFIEKKKDLLHQISELDEVESFKKFAALVATYIKTLVDTGIYNKAIDEALLFLPVIEKNMIFLSIDPSQEHWYLTLCFQKAYAHYQLKDYHFALKHFRQLLTYTPDSDQLKAWADYAWYGTLKGYMNAMLIVASVLTIGSVCLKNVLPPLVRFTIAITGLILIGVHTWVGYRIKKNRRAKT
;
A
#
# COMPACT_ATOMS: atom_id res chain seq x y z
N MET A 1 13.98 10.81 24.38
CA MET A 1 12.88 11.48 25.10
C MET A 1 12.67 10.74 26.41
N ASN A 2 12.44 11.42 27.54
CA ASN A 2 12.21 10.70 28.79
C ASN A 2 10.74 10.23 28.86
N ASN A 3 10.45 9.31 29.78
CA ASN A 3 9.12 8.71 29.91
C ASN A 3 8.04 9.73 30.37
N TYR A 4 8.46 10.80 31.05
CA TYR A 4 7.59 11.88 31.50
C TYR A 4 7.07 12.73 30.34
N ASP A 5 7.90 13.01 29.33
CA ASP A 5 7.51 13.75 28.14
C ASP A 5 6.48 12.98 27.29
N LEU A 6 6.55 11.64 27.30
CA LEU A 6 5.58 10.75 26.63
C LEU A 6 4.22 10.75 27.33
N LEU A 7 4.22 10.59 28.65
CA LEU A 7 2.99 10.65 29.46
C LEU A 7 2.24 11.95 29.23
N LYS A 8 2.96 13.08 29.28
CA LYS A 8 2.38 14.39 29.02
C LYS A 8 1.84 14.52 27.58
N LEU A 9 2.53 13.96 26.60
CA LEU A 9 2.05 13.94 25.22
C LEU A 9 0.71 13.19 25.09
N PHE A 10 0.55 12.07 25.80
CA PHE A 10 -0.68 11.29 25.78
C PHE A 10 -1.83 12.00 26.52
N GLU A 11 -1.55 12.65 27.66
CA GLU A 11 -2.53 13.49 28.35
C GLU A 11 -3.02 14.63 27.44
N GLU A 12 -2.09 15.36 26.81
CA GLU A 12 -2.41 16.43 25.86
C GLU A 12 -3.22 15.92 24.65
N TYR A 13 -2.97 14.67 24.20
CA TYR A 13 -3.74 14.04 23.13
C TYR A 13 -5.17 13.72 23.57
N GLU A 14 -5.34 13.12 24.74
CA GLU A 14 -6.67 12.79 25.28
C GLU A 14 -7.52 14.04 25.53
N GLU A 15 -6.91 15.12 26.01
CA GLU A 15 -7.58 16.42 26.18
C GLU A 15 -7.96 17.08 24.85
N ALA A 16 -7.11 16.95 23.83
CA ALA A 16 -7.35 17.53 22.51
C ALA A 16 -8.36 16.73 21.67
N TYR A 17 -8.58 15.44 21.98
CA TYR A 17 -9.38 14.56 21.16
C TYR A 17 -10.89 14.74 21.41
N SER A 18 -11.58 15.37 20.45
CA SER A 18 -13.02 15.59 20.48
C SER A 18 -13.86 14.50 19.77
N GLY A 19 -13.21 13.48 19.21
CA GLY A 19 -13.83 12.55 18.26
C GLY A 19 -13.74 12.99 16.79
N ASN A 20 -13.26 14.20 16.51
CA ASN A 20 -13.09 14.70 15.15
C ASN A 20 -11.73 14.26 14.53
N PRO A 21 -11.72 13.61 13.35
CA PRO A 21 -10.51 13.26 12.60
C PRO A 21 -9.52 14.42 12.41
N ASN A 22 -10.02 15.64 12.17
CA ASN A 22 -9.16 16.80 11.89
C ASN A 22 -8.39 17.25 13.13
N ASP A 23 -8.93 17.03 14.33
CA ASP A 23 -8.27 17.41 15.58
C ASP A 23 -7.10 16.48 15.87
N ILE A 24 -7.23 15.18 15.56
CA ILE A 24 -6.13 14.20 15.62
C ILE A 24 -5.00 14.65 14.69
N ILE A 25 -5.33 14.95 13.43
CA ILE A 25 -4.32 15.38 12.45
C ILE A 25 -3.63 16.64 12.97
N ALA A 26 -4.38 17.67 13.32
CA ALA A 26 -3.82 18.94 13.77
C ALA A 26 -2.92 18.79 15.01
N PHE A 27 -3.32 17.98 15.99
CA PHE A 27 -2.52 17.70 17.18
C PHE A 27 -1.19 17.04 16.80
N ILE A 28 -1.23 16.00 15.97
CA ILE A 28 -0.04 15.22 15.62
C ILE A 28 0.89 16.02 14.72
N GLU A 29 0.37 16.81 13.78
CA GLU A 29 1.19 17.76 13.01
C GLU A 29 1.94 18.73 13.91
N LYS A 30 1.26 19.28 14.94
CA LYS A 30 1.86 20.22 15.88
C LYS A 30 2.97 19.59 16.73
N LYS A 31 2.89 18.27 16.96
CA LYS A 31 3.85 17.50 17.78
C LYS A 31 4.79 16.64 16.96
N LYS A 32 4.79 16.79 15.64
CA LYS A 32 5.49 15.90 14.70
C LYS A 32 6.98 15.79 14.97
N ASP A 33 7.65 16.93 15.19
CA ASP A 33 9.10 16.96 15.45
C ASP A 33 9.46 16.16 16.70
N LEU A 34 8.62 16.24 17.74
CA LEU A 34 8.80 15.50 18.98
C LEU A 34 8.58 14.00 18.78
N LEU A 35 7.54 13.62 18.01
CA LEU A 35 7.29 12.22 17.65
C LEU A 35 8.41 11.62 16.80
N HIS A 36 8.97 12.38 15.87
CA HIS A 36 10.05 11.94 14.97
C HIS A 36 11.40 11.78 15.70
N GLN A 37 11.57 12.40 16.86
CA GLN A 37 12.75 12.22 17.71
C GLN A 37 12.72 10.93 18.55
N ILE A 38 11.57 10.24 18.61
CA ILE A 38 11.45 8.98 19.33
C ILE A 38 12.11 7.88 18.50
N SER A 39 13.24 7.36 18.98
CA SER A 39 13.95 6.26 18.33
C SER A 39 13.93 4.96 19.14
N GLU A 40 13.87 5.06 20.47
CA GLU A 40 13.96 3.93 21.40
C GLU A 40 13.05 4.19 22.60
N LEU A 41 12.27 3.17 22.96
CA LEU A 41 11.39 3.12 24.12
C LEU A 41 11.69 1.83 24.89
N ASP A 42 12.02 1.99 26.17
CA ASP A 42 12.44 0.93 27.08
C ASP A 42 11.27 0.30 27.86
N GLU A 43 10.13 0.99 27.92
CA GLU A 43 8.91 0.48 28.55
C GLU A 43 7.86 0.03 27.52
N VAL A 44 7.36 -1.20 27.70
CA VAL A 44 6.34 -1.83 26.83
C VAL A 44 5.06 -0.98 26.75
N GLU A 45 4.58 -0.46 27.87
CA GLU A 45 3.33 0.30 27.91
C GLU A 45 3.44 1.62 27.14
N SER A 46 4.50 2.40 27.40
CA SER A 46 4.78 3.64 26.68
C SER A 46 4.99 3.40 25.19
N PHE A 47 5.67 2.31 24.83
CA PHE A 47 5.80 1.88 23.44
C PHE A 47 4.46 1.59 22.78
N LYS A 48 3.60 0.79 23.42
CA LYS A 48 2.27 0.45 22.89
C LYS A 48 1.40 1.69 22.69
N LYS A 49 1.40 2.63 23.65
CA LYS A 49 0.68 3.90 23.52
C LYS A 49 1.19 4.73 22.35
N PHE A 50 2.51 4.85 22.20
CA PHE A 50 3.12 5.56 21.07
C PHE A 50 2.71 4.92 19.74
N ALA A 51 2.86 3.60 19.61
CA ALA A 51 2.56 2.90 18.37
C ALA A 51 1.06 2.93 18.03
N ALA A 52 0.18 2.87 19.03
CA ALA A 52 -1.26 3.04 18.86
C ALA A 52 -1.65 4.47 18.41
N LEU A 53 -0.98 5.50 18.94
CA LEU A 53 -1.17 6.88 18.51
C LEU A 53 -0.78 7.05 17.03
N VAL A 54 0.37 6.51 16.64
CA VAL A 54 0.83 6.52 15.23
C VAL A 54 -0.12 5.74 14.32
N ALA A 55 -0.59 4.56 14.75
CA ALA A 55 -1.56 3.79 13.98
C ALA A 55 -2.87 4.55 13.78
N THR A 56 -3.35 5.23 14.82
CA THR A 56 -4.53 6.11 14.78
C THR A 56 -4.32 7.26 13.80
N TYR A 57 -3.17 7.94 13.86
CA TYR A 57 -2.83 9.02 12.93
C TYR A 57 -2.87 8.57 11.47
N ILE A 58 -2.17 7.49 11.13
CA ILE A 58 -2.09 6.96 9.77
C ILE A 58 -3.50 6.54 9.30
N LYS A 59 -4.27 5.87 10.16
CA LYS A 59 -5.67 5.53 9.86
C LYS A 59 -6.49 6.78 9.54
N THR A 60 -6.37 7.84 10.36
CA THR A 60 -7.09 9.09 10.16
C THR A 60 -6.71 9.77 8.86
N LEU A 61 -5.43 9.77 8.48
CA LEU A 61 -4.99 10.26 7.17
C LEU A 61 -5.62 9.47 6.02
N VAL A 62 -5.71 8.14 6.15
CA VAL A 62 -6.33 7.28 5.14
C VAL A 62 -7.85 7.52 5.04
N ASP A 63 -8.54 7.56 6.17
CA ASP A 63 -9.99 7.77 6.24
C ASP A 63 -10.40 9.14 5.67
N THR A 64 -9.51 10.14 5.77
CA THR A 64 -9.69 11.49 5.20
C THR A 64 -9.16 11.63 3.76
N GLY A 65 -8.64 10.56 3.16
CA GLY A 65 -8.20 10.54 1.76
C GLY A 65 -6.78 11.09 1.51
N ILE A 66 -6.01 11.36 2.56
CA ILE A 66 -4.65 11.91 2.49
C ILE A 66 -3.62 10.77 2.33
N TYR A 67 -3.75 9.99 1.27
CA TYR A 67 -3.03 8.72 1.10
C TYR A 67 -1.51 8.85 0.97
N ASN A 68 -1.00 9.82 0.21
CA ASN A 68 0.45 10.00 0.04
C ASN A 68 1.12 10.24 1.40
N LYS A 69 0.55 11.15 2.19
CA LYS A 69 1.06 11.45 3.53
C LYS A 69 0.97 10.26 4.46
N ALA A 70 -0.14 9.51 4.42
CA ALA A 70 -0.28 8.29 5.22
C ALA A 70 0.85 7.28 4.92
N ILE A 71 1.23 7.14 3.65
CA ILE A 71 2.36 6.28 3.24
C ILE A 71 3.70 6.83 3.74
N ASP A 72 3.95 8.13 3.54
CA ASP A 72 5.20 8.77 3.96
C ASP A 72 5.42 8.64 5.47
N GLU A 73 4.39 8.94 6.27
CA GLU A 73 4.45 8.81 7.73
C GLU A 73 4.58 7.35 8.16
N ALA A 74 3.86 6.42 7.51
CA ALA A 74 4.03 4.99 7.79
C ALA A 74 5.45 4.51 7.47
N LEU A 75 6.09 5.01 6.41
CA LEU A 75 7.48 4.67 6.07
C LEU A 75 8.50 5.21 7.08
N LEU A 76 8.20 6.34 7.73
CA LEU A 76 9.03 6.91 8.79
C LEU A 76 8.88 6.14 10.11
N PHE A 77 7.65 5.85 10.53
CA PHE A 77 7.42 5.28 11.86
C PHE A 77 7.51 3.75 11.93
N LEU A 78 7.15 3.01 10.86
CA LEU A 78 7.19 1.54 10.88
C LEU A 78 8.55 0.98 11.28
N PRO A 79 9.69 1.43 10.69
CA PRO A 79 10.99 0.87 11.05
C PRO A 79 11.34 1.09 12.53
N VAL A 80 10.95 2.23 13.09
CA VAL A 80 11.14 2.54 14.52
C VAL A 80 10.29 1.60 15.37
N ILE A 81 9.03 1.43 15.01
CA ILE A 81 8.10 0.54 15.69
C ILE A 81 8.61 -0.90 15.65
N GLU A 82 8.93 -1.44 14.48
CA GLU A 82 9.42 -2.80 14.28
C GLU A 82 10.72 -3.06 15.06
N LYS A 83 11.66 -2.09 15.07
CA LYS A 83 12.89 -2.17 15.88
C LYS A 83 12.56 -2.30 17.37
N ASN A 84 11.65 -1.48 17.89
CA ASN A 84 11.28 -1.51 19.30
C ASN A 84 10.49 -2.77 19.66
N MET A 85 9.64 -3.30 18.77
CA MET A 85 8.98 -4.60 18.99
C MET A 85 9.98 -5.74 19.14
N ILE A 86 11.04 -5.76 18.32
CA ILE A 86 12.11 -6.75 18.44
C ILE A 86 12.81 -6.60 19.79
N PHE A 87 13.20 -5.38 20.15
CA PHE A 87 13.88 -5.09 21.42
C PHE A 87 13.04 -5.50 22.65
N LEU A 88 11.74 -5.20 22.61
CA LEU A 88 10.79 -5.47 23.69
C LEU A 88 10.16 -6.87 23.60
N SER A 89 10.56 -7.71 22.64
CA SER A 89 10.03 -9.06 22.41
C SER A 89 8.49 -9.10 22.24
N ILE A 90 7.94 -8.14 21.51
CA ILE A 90 6.50 -8.04 21.21
C ILE A 90 6.20 -8.77 19.90
N ASP A 91 5.26 -9.72 19.94
CA ASP A 91 4.81 -10.45 18.76
C ASP A 91 3.87 -9.58 17.89
N PRO A 92 4.25 -9.23 16.65
CA PRO A 92 3.42 -8.39 15.78
C PRO A 92 2.08 -9.00 15.38
N SER A 93 1.95 -10.33 15.43
CA SER A 93 0.70 -11.01 15.08
C SER A 93 -0.42 -10.79 16.10
N GLN A 94 -0.06 -10.43 17.34
CA GLN A 94 -1.01 -10.23 18.45
C GLN A 94 -1.42 -8.76 18.61
N GLU A 95 -0.73 -7.84 17.93
CA GLU A 95 -0.90 -6.39 18.16
C GLU A 95 -1.85 -5.77 17.12
N HIS A 96 -3.09 -5.50 17.54
CA HIS A 96 -4.12 -4.95 16.65
C HIS A 96 -3.73 -3.60 16.01
N TRP A 97 -3.07 -2.71 16.77
CA TRP A 97 -2.59 -1.43 16.26
C TRP A 97 -1.53 -1.61 15.16
N TYR A 98 -0.67 -2.63 15.28
CA TYR A 98 0.37 -2.93 14.30
C TYR A 98 -0.25 -3.44 12.99
N LEU A 99 -1.14 -4.42 13.10
CA LEU A 99 -1.87 -4.97 11.95
C LEU A 99 -2.70 -3.87 11.26
N THR A 100 -3.33 -2.99 12.04
CA THR A 100 -4.06 -1.83 11.53
C THR A 100 -3.13 -0.89 10.75
N LEU A 101 -2.01 -0.49 11.33
CA LEU A 101 -1.05 0.40 10.67
C LEU A 101 -0.57 -0.19 9.33
N CYS A 102 -0.15 -1.46 9.34
CA CYS A 102 0.25 -2.18 8.13
C CYS A 102 -0.87 -2.23 7.09
N PHE A 103 -2.11 -2.49 7.51
CA PHE A 103 -3.27 -2.50 6.62
C PHE A 103 -3.54 -1.13 6.01
N GLN A 104 -3.52 -0.07 6.81
CA GLN A 104 -3.78 1.30 6.34
C GLN A 104 -2.74 1.75 5.32
N LYS A 105 -1.46 1.42 5.54
CA LYS A 105 -0.41 1.63 4.54
C LYS A 105 -0.69 0.87 3.23
N ALA A 106 -1.04 -0.42 3.31
CA ALA A 106 -1.37 -1.23 2.13
C ALA A 106 -2.57 -0.66 1.36
N TYR A 107 -3.60 -0.23 2.09
CA TYR A 107 -4.81 0.37 1.55
C TYR A 107 -4.54 1.74 0.91
N ALA A 108 -3.69 2.57 1.50
CA ALA A 108 -3.27 3.84 0.90
C ALA A 108 -2.59 3.63 -0.46
N HIS A 109 -1.67 2.67 -0.58
CA HIS A 109 -1.08 2.30 -1.88
C HIS A 109 -2.16 1.84 -2.87
N TYR A 110 -3.13 1.04 -2.42
CA TYR A 110 -4.23 0.58 -3.27
C TYR A 110 -5.06 1.75 -3.81
N GLN A 111 -5.40 2.73 -2.97
CA GLN A 111 -6.18 3.91 -3.36
C GLN A 111 -5.44 4.79 -4.38
N LEU A 112 -4.11 4.88 -4.26
CA LEU A 112 -3.25 5.54 -5.24
C LEU A 112 -3.01 4.73 -6.52
N LYS A 113 -3.65 3.56 -6.67
CA LYS A 113 -3.47 2.62 -7.78
C LYS A 113 -2.06 2.05 -7.87
N ASP A 114 -1.29 2.16 -6.79
CA ASP A 114 0.01 1.50 -6.65
C ASP A 114 -0.19 0.06 -6.19
N TYR A 115 -0.80 -0.71 -7.08
CA TYR A 115 -1.27 -2.06 -6.80
C TYR A 115 -0.14 -3.05 -6.51
N HIS A 116 1.07 -2.79 -7.00
CA HIS A 116 2.23 -3.64 -6.77
C HIS A 116 2.65 -3.59 -5.30
N PHE A 117 2.83 -2.39 -4.74
CA PHE A 117 3.16 -2.22 -3.33
C PHE A 117 1.99 -2.62 -2.42
N ALA A 118 0.75 -2.27 -2.79
CA ALA A 118 -0.42 -2.71 -2.04
C ALA A 118 -0.48 -4.24 -1.90
N LEU A 119 -0.28 -4.97 -3.00
CA LEU A 119 -0.27 -6.44 -3.00
C LEU A 119 0.84 -7.00 -2.11
N LYS A 120 2.05 -6.44 -2.20
CA LYS A 120 3.19 -6.85 -1.36
C LYS A 120 2.82 -6.76 0.12
N HIS A 121 2.23 -5.64 0.53
CA HIS A 121 1.84 -5.41 1.92
C HIS A 121 0.65 -6.29 2.36
N PHE A 122 -0.38 -6.47 1.54
CA PHE A 122 -1.48 -7.39 1.88
C PHE A 122 -1.02 -8.84 2.03
N ARG A 123 -0.06 -9.29 1.20
CA ARG A 123 0.53 -10.63 1.34
C ARG A 123 1.34 -10.79 2.62
N GLN A 124 2.07 -9.74 3.02
CA GLN A 124 2.75 -9.73 4.31
C GLN A 124 1.75 -9.79 5.47
N LEU A 125 0.64 -9.07 5.41
CA LEU A 125 -0.42 -9.17 6.44
C LEU A 125 -1.02 -10.58 6.53
N LEU A 126 -1.21 -11.26 5.40
CA LEU A 126 -1.69 -12.64 5.37
C LEU A 126 -0.72 -13.64 6.03
N THR A 127 0.56 -13.31 6.23
CA THR A 127 1.45 -14.19 7.01
C THR A 127 1.15 -14.14 8.51
N TYR A 128 0.57 -13.04 8.99
CA TYR A 128 0.13 -12.91 10.39
C TYR A 128 -1.30 -13.42 10.59
N THR A 129 -2.18 -13.18 9.62
CA THR A 129 -3.60 -13.54 9.71
C THR A 129 -4.05 -14.32 8.46
N PRO A 130 -3.62 -15.58 8.30
CA PRO A 130 -3.82 -16.36 7.07
C PRO A 130 -5.29 -16.68 6.78
N ASP A 131 -6.13 -16.74 7.82
CA ASP A 131 -7.54 -17.10 7.69
C ASP A 131 -8.46 -15.92 7.38
N SER A 132 -7.93 -14.69 7.29
CA SER A 132 -8.73 -13.49 7.02
C SER A 132 -9.20 -13.43 5.57
N ASP A 133 -10.48 -13.73 5.34
CA ASP A 133 -11.10 -13.65 4.01
C ASP A 133 -11.14 -12.22 3.47
N GLN A 134 -11.27 -11.23 4.34
CA GLN A 134 -11.21 -9.82 3.95
C GLN A 134 -9.83 -9.45 3.39
N LEU A 135 -8.75 -9.88 4.05
CA LEU A 135 -7.39 -9.63 3.56
C LEU A 135 -7.10 -10.40 2.26
N LYS A 136 -7.59 -11.64 2.13
CA LYS A 136 -7.52 -12.39 0.87
C LYS A 136 -8.22 -11.63 -0.26
N ALA A 137 -9.39 -11.07 -0.01
CA ALA A 137 -10.12 -10.27 -1.00
C ALA A 137 -9.33 -9.01 -1.41
N TRP A 138 -8.74 -8.28 -0.45
CA TRP A 138 -7.89 -7.13 -0.74
C TRP A 138 -6.64 -7.49 -1.54
N ALA A 139 -5.97 -8.59 -1.20
CA ALA A 139 -4.84 -9.10 -1.96
C ALA A 139 -5.26 -9.47 -3.40
N ASP A 140 -6.42 -10.12 -3.58
CA ASP A 140 -6.98 -10.45 -4.90
C ASP A 140 -7.30 -9.19 -5.72
N TYR A 141 -7.84 -8.13 -5.09
CA TYR A 141 -8.09 -6.85 -5.75
C TYR A 141 -6.80 -6.16 -6.19
N ALA A 142 -5.79 -6.10 -5.32
CA ALA A 142 -4.48 -5.53 -5.65
C ALA A 142 -3.76 -6.35 -6.74
N TRP A 143 -3.84 -7.68 -6.69
CA TRP A 143 -3.32 -8.54 -7.75
C TRP A 143 -3.98 -8.26 -9.10
N TYR A 144 -5.31 -8.14 -9.12
CA TYR A 144 -6.04 -7.83 -10.34
C TYR A 144 -5.68 -6.44 -10.89
N GLY A 145 -5.56 -5.43 -10.01
CA GLY A 145 -5.10 -4.09 -10.39
C GLY A 145 -3.72 -4.12 -11.04
N THR A 146 -2.79 -4.86 -10.45
CA THR A 146 -1.44 -5.07 -10.98
C THR A 146 -1.47 -5.72 -12.37
N LEU A 147 -2.22 -6.81 -12.51
CA LEU A 147 -2.37 -7.53 -13.77
C LEU A 147 -3.01 -6.66 -14.86
N LYS A 148 -4.02 -5.87 -14.51
CA LYS A 148 -4.65 -4.92 -15.44
C LYS A 148 -3.64 -3.85 -15.91
N GLY A 149 -2.77 -3.37 -15.02
CA GLY A 149 -1.67 -2.47 -15.37
C GLY A 149 -0.75 -3.08 -16.44
N TYR A 150 -0.28 -4.31 -16.22
CA TYR A 150 0.55 -5.02 -17.20
C TYR A 150 -0.18 -5.28 -18.53
N MET A 151 -1.46 -5.66 -18.48
CA MET A 151 -2.26 -5.85 -19.68
C MET A 151 -2.37 -4.57 -20.51
N ASN A 152 -2.63 -3.42 -19.87
CA ASN A 152 -2.70 -2.15 -20.55
C ASN A 152 -1.34 -1.75 -21.16
N ALA A 153 -0.24 -1.92 -20.42
CA ALA A 153 1.10 -1.65 -20.94
C ALA A 153 1.44 -2.51 -22.16
N MET A 154 1.12 -3.81 -22.10
CA MET A 154 1.26 -4.73 -23.23
C MET A 154 0.44 -4.28 -24.44
N LEU A 155 -0.80 -3.81 -24.23
CA LEU A 155 -1.64 -3.32 -25.32
C LEU A 155 -1.07 -2.05 -25.97
N ILE A 156 -0.48 -1.14 -25.17
CA ILE A 156 0.22 0.04 -25.69
C ILE A 156 1.40 -0.39 -26.57
N VAL A 157 2.25 -1.29 -26.08
CA VAL A 157 3.38 -1.82 -26.86
C VAL A 157 2.90 -2.48 -28.15
N ALA A 158 1.87 -3.32 -28.07
CA ALA A 158 1.29 -3.98 -29.23
C ALA A 158 0.77 -2.98 -30.28
N SER A 159 0.14 -1.90 -29.83
CA SER A 159 -0.38 -0.83 -30.69
C SER A 159 0.76 -0.08 -31.37
N VAL A 160 1.82 0.27 -30.62
CA VAL A 160 3.01 0.93 -31.16
C VAL A 160 3.70 0.07 -32.22
N LEU A 161 3.87 -1.23 -31.97
CA LEU A 161 4.45 -2.16 -32.95
C LEU A 161 3.59 -2.24 -34.22
N THR A 162 2.28 -2.42 -34.06
CA THR A 162 1.36 -2.56 -35.19
C THR A 162 1.32 -1.29 -36.04
N ILE A 163 1.13 -0.12 -35.42
CA ILE A 163 1.10 1.18 -36.12
C ILE A 163 2.48 1.50 -36.71
N GLY A 164 3.55 1.30 -35.94
CA GLY A 164 4.92 1.53 -36.38
C GLY A 164 5.30 0.73 -37.63
N SER A 165 4.82 -0.52 -37.74
CA SER A 165 5.03 -1.35 -38.93
C SER A 165 4.43 -0.76 -40.23
N VAL A 166 3.37 0.03 -40.09
CA VAL A 166 2.68 0.72 -41.20
C VAL A 166 3.36 2.06 -41.48
N CYS A 167 3.60 2.87 -40.44
CA CYS A 167 4.16 4.21 -40.58
C CYS A 167 5.63 4.21 -41.05
N LEU A 168 6.42 3.21 -40.67
CA LEU A 168 7.84 3.12 -41.03
C LEU A 168 8.08 2.32 -42.32
N LYS A 169 7.09 2.29 -43.23
CA LYS A 169 7.13 1.52 -44.49
C LYS A 169 8.37 1.78 -45.34
N ASN A 170 8.85 3.02 -45.36
CA ASN A 170 9.99 3.44 -46.18
C ASN A 170 11.34 3.38 -45.43
N VAL A 171 11.32 3.06 -44.14
CA VAL A 171 12.52 3.03 -43.27
C VAL A 171 12.92 1.59 -42.96
N LEU A 172 11.95 0.70 -42.73
CA LEU A 172 12.20 -0.67 -42.32
C LEU A 172 12.10 -1.67 -43.49
N PRO A 173 12.99 -2.68 -43.56
CA PRO A 173 12.89 -3.76 -44.53
C PRO A 173 11.55 -4.52 -44.42
N PRO A 174 11.02 -5.07 -45.54
CA PRO A 174 9.73 -5.76 -45.54
C PRO A 174 9.62 -6.90 -44.51
N LEU A 175 10.68 -7.70 -44.36
CA LEU A 175 10.71 -8.80 -43.40
C LEU A 175 10.59 -8.31 -41.95
N VAL A 176 11.32 -7.24 -41.59
CA VAL A 176 11.31 -6.64 -40.25
C VAL A 176 9.95 -6.02 -39.95
N ARG A 177 9.31 -5.40 -40.95
CA ARG A 177 7.95 -4.87 -40.79
C ARG A 177 6.93 -5.96 -40.53
N PHE A 178 7.04 -7.06 -41.28
CA PHE A 178 6.15 -8.21 -41.12
C PHE A 178 6.28 -8.85 -39.75
N THR A 179 7.52 -9.04 -39.26
CA THR A 179 7.75 -9.60 -37.92
C THR A 179 7.18 -8.68 -36.83
N ILE A 180 7.45 -7.38 -36.88
CA ILE A 180 6.91 -6.39 -35.93
C ILE A 180 5.38 -6.40 -35.92
N ALA A 181 4.75 -6.40 -37.11
CA ALA A 181 3.29 -6.43 -37.23
C ALA A 181 2.69 -7.70 -36.61
N ILE A 182 3.28 -8.86 -36.91
CA ILE A 182 2.85 -10.14 -36.32
C ILE A 182 3.01 -10.13 -34.80
N THR A 183 4.16 -9.68 -34.29
CA THR A 183 4.38 -9.59 -32.84
C THR A 183 3.33 -8.70 -32.17
N GLY A 184 3.01 -7.55 -32.76
CA GLY A 184 1.93 -6.69 -32.29
C GLY A 184 0.57 -7.39 -32.24
N LEU A 185 0.19 -8.09 -33.31
CA LEU A 185 -1.07 -8.85 -33.38
C LEU A 185 -1.12 -10.00 -32.36
N ILE A 186 -0.01 -10.73 -32.16
CA ILE A 186 0.09 -11.80 -31.15
C ILE A 186 -0.16 -11.22 -29.75
N LEU A 187 0.45 -10.08 -29.42
CA LEU A 187 0.26 -9.44 -28.12
C LEU A 187 -1.20 -9.00 -27.89
N ILE A 188 -1.91 -8.53 -28.93
CA ILE A 188 -3.35 -8.24 -28.86
C ILE A 188 -4.16 -9.53 -28.61
N GLY A 189 -3.80 -10.63 -29.27
CA GLY A 189 -4.39 -11.95 -29.04
C GLY A 189 -4.21 -12.44 -27.60
N VAL A 190 -2.99 -12.32 -27.06
CA VAL A 190 -2.70 -12.66 -25.65
C VAL A 190 -3.50 -11.77 -24.70
N HIS A 191 -3.53 -10.45 -24.94
CA HIS A 191 -4.31 -9.51 -24.15
C HIS A 191 -5.79 -9.91 -24.05
N THR A 192 -6.41 -10.18 -25.20
CA THR A 192 -7.83 -10.56 -25.26
C THR A 192 -8.11 -11.90 -24.59
N TRP A 193 -7.25 -12.90 -24.79
CA TRP A 193 -7.38 -14.22 -24.16
C TRP A 193 -7.25 -14.15 -22.63
N VAL A 194 -6.22 -13.47 -22.11
CA VAL A 194 -6.02 -13.28 -20.66
C VAL A 194 -7.21 -12.52 -20.07
N GLY A 195 -7.66 -11.45 -20.72
CA GLY A 195 -8.82 -10.66 -20.28
C GLY A 195 -10.10 -11.49 -20.19
N TYR A 196 -10.34 -12.37 -21.16
CA TYR A 196 -11.46 -13.32 -21.14
C TYR A 196 -11.35 -14.31 -19.96
N ARG A 197 -10.17 -14.91 -19.75
CA ARG A 197 -9.94 -15.86 -18.64
C ARG A 197 -10.20 -15.21 -17.28
N ILE A 198 -9.75 -13.98 -17.07
CA ILE A 198 -9.98 -13.28 -15.80
C ILE A 198 -11.47 -13.00 -15.57
N LYS A 199 -12.18 -12.49 -16.59
CA LYS A 199 -13.64 -12.25 -16.50
C LYS A 199 -14.41 -13.53 -16.19
N LYS A 200 -14.05 -14.64 -16.85
CA LYS A 200 -14.66 -15.96 -16.62
C LYS A 200 -14.44 -16.42 -15.18
N ASN A 201 -13.21 -16.36 -14.67
CA ASN A 201 -12.89 -16.82 -13.32
C ASN A 201 -13.57 -15.97 -12.23
N ARG A 202 -13.79 -14.67 -12.46
CA ARG A 202 -14.51 -13.81 -11.51
C ARG A 202 -16.00 -14.09 -11.44
N ARG A 203 -16.66 -14.32 -12.58
CA ARG A 203 -18.08 -14.69 -12.61
C ARG A 203 -18.38 -16.02 -11.91
N ALA A 204 -17.39 -16.90 -11.78
CA ALA A 204 -17.51 -18.16 -11.05
C ALA A 204 -17.34 -18.01 -9.53
N LYS A 205 -16.87 -16.85 -9.04
CA LYS A 205 -16.64 -16.56 -7.61
C LYS A 205 -17.70 -15.63 -6.99
N THR A 206 -18.61 -15.10 -7.81
CA THR A 206 -19.75 -14.24 -7.41
C THR A 206 -21.04 -15.03 -7.52
#